data_AF-A0A9D4UUY4-F1
#
_entry.id   AF-A0A9D4UUY4-F1
#
_cell.length_a   1.000
_cell.length_b   1.000
_cell.length_c   1.000
_cell.angle_alpha   90.00
_cell.angle_beta   90.00
_cell.angle_gamma   90.00
#
_symmetry.space_group_name_H-M   'P 1'
#
loop_
_entity.id
_entity.type
_entity.pdbx_description
1 polymer ?
#
loop_
_entity_poly.entity_id
_entity_poly.type
_entity_poly.pdbx_seq_one_letter_code
_entity_poly.pdbx_strand_id
1 'polypeptide(L)'
;MYRGFKVMPYSVGCYTTLSNFEAGLNYKDVSDPSIMISFPLLEDVDGAAMVAWTTTPWNLPSNLALRVNMNFTYVKAQCKVPNGDVSKVMYTSVNRDNPKSSDKKSGEKKADLGSYKILTRMSGSELAGKRYQPLFDYFLELSSVAFKVLSDEYVKEDSGMGVVHCAPAFGEDDYRVCLNEGIIDSRSEESHLPSSYLLLLP
;
A
#
# COMPACT_ATOMS: atom_id res chain seq x y z
N MET A 1 10.37 -32.98 -9.15
CA MET A 1 9.22 -32.27 -8.56
C MET A 1 9.72 -31.43 -7.41
N TYR A 2 9.29 -30.17 -7.30
CA TYR A 2 9.58 -29.30 -6.16
C TYR A 2 8.26 -28.88 -5.53
N ARG A 3 8.23 -28.78 -4.20
CA ARG A 3 7.11 -28.20 -3.45
C ARG A 3 7.57 -26.83 -2.98
N GLY A 4 6.80 -25.80 -3.25
CA GLY A 4 7.07 -24.43 -2.82
C GLY A 4 5.77 -23.68 -2.57
N PHE A 5 5.80 -22.72 -1.66
CA PHE A 5 4.67 -21.84 -1.39
C PHE A 5 4.78 -20.62 -2.31
N LYS A 6 3.69 -20.32 -3.03
CA LYS A 6 3.60 -19.20 -3.95
C LYS A 6 2.17 -18.64 -3.93
N VAL A 7 2.04 -17.32 -4.04
CA VAL A 7 0.76 -16.64 -4.28
C VAL A 7 0.28 -17.01 -5.69
N MET A 8 -0.89 -17.66 -5.78
CA MET A 8 -1.47 -18.16 -7.02
C MET A 8 -2.88 -17.63 -7.19
N PRO A 9 -3.39 -17.46 -8.44
CA PRO A 9 -4.79 -17.18 -8.66
C PRO A 9 -5.65 -18.29 -8.03
N TYR A 10 -6.66 -17.91 -7.25
CA TYR A 10 -7.52 -18.86 -6.53
C TYR A 10 -8.98 -18.64 -6.87
N SER A 11 -9.70 -19.73 -7.18
CA SER A 11 -11.13 -19.70 -7.44
C SER A 11 -11.90 -20.09 -6.18
N VAL A 12 -12.57 -19.11 -5.56
CA VAL A 12 -13.44 -19.34 -4.39
C VAL A 12 -14.62 -20.26 -4.70
N GLY A 13 -15.10 -20.30 -5.94
CA GLY A 13 -16.22 -21.17 -6.34
C GLY A 13 -15.84 -22.65 -6.45
N CYS A 14 -14.57 -22.92 -6.78
CA CYS A 14 -14.07 -24.28 -6.98
C CYS A 14 -13.14 -24.74 -5.85
N TYR A 15 -12.85 -23.88 -4.87
CA TYR A 15 -11.90 -24.12 -3.77
C TYR A 15 -10.54 -24.68 -4.25
N THR A 16 -10.02 -24.11 -5.34
CA THR A 16 -8.76 -24.59 -5.95
C THR A 16 -7.98 -23.47 -6.63
N THR A 17 -6.66 -23.64 -6.72
CA THR A 17 -5.77 -22.76 -7.45
C THR A 17 -5.91 -22.95 -8.94
N LEU A 18 -5.89 -21.84 -9.68
CA LEU A 18 -5.91 -21.82 -11.13
C LEU A 18 -4.51 -21.60 -11.69
N SER A 19 -4.30 -22.09 -12.92
CA SER A 19 -3.12 -21.74 -13.70
C SER A 19 -3.20 -20.31 -14.23
N ASN A 20 -2.04 -19.73 -14.56
CA ASN A 20 -1.99 -18.40 -15.17
C ASN A 20 -2.75 -18.32 -16.50
N PHE A 21 -2.84 -19.44 -17.24
CA PHE A 21 -3.59 -19.51 -18.49
C PHE A 21 -5.11 -19.41 -18.24
N GLU A 22 -5.63 -20.17 -17.27
CA GLU A 22 -7.05 -20.14 -16.91
C GLU A 22 -7.48 -18.76 -16.37
N ALA A 23 -6.64 -18.14 -15.55
CA ALA A 23 -6.90 -16.81 -15.00
C ALA A 23 -7.03 -15.73 -16.11
N GLY A 24 -6.28 -15.86 -17.20
CA GLY A 24 -6.29 -14.90 -18.31
C GLY A 24 -7.47 -15.04 -19.28
N LEU A 25 -8.11 -16.22 -19.35
CA LEU A 25 -9.16 -16.50 -20.34
C LEU A 25 -10.48 -15.76 -20.09
N ASN A 26 -10.74 -15.34 -18.85
CA ASN A 26 -12.03 -14.80 -18.43
C ASN A 26 -11.89 -13.44 -17.75
N TYR A 27 -11.05 -12.57 -18.30
CA TYR A 27 -10.94 -11.19 -17.84
C TYR A 27 -12.26 -10.44 -18.05
N LYS A 28 -12.73 -9.75 -17.01
CA LYS A 28 -13.96 -8.97 -17.03
C LYS A 28 -13.71 -7.62 -16.40
N ASP A 29 -14.25 -6.59 -17.02
CA ASP A 29 -14.26 -5.25 -16.45
C ASP A 29 -15.29 -5.20 -15.31
N VAL A 30 -14.80 -4.95 -14.10
CA VAL A 30 -15.61 -4.78 -12.90
C VAL A 30 -15.34 -3.41 -12.29
N SER A 31 -16.36 -2.84 -11.67
CA SER A 31 -16.22 -1.58 -10.95
C SER A 31 -15.74 -1.86 -9.53
N ASP A 32 -14.45 -1.67 -9.29
CA ASP A 32 -13.86 -1.78 -7.95
C ASP A 32 -13.95 -0.45 -7.18
N PRO A 33 -14.07 -0.49 -5.84
CA PRO A 33 -13.93 0.70 -5.03
C PRO A 33 -12.51 1.27 -5.16
N SER A 34 -12.37 2.59 -5.03
CA SER A 34 -11.07 3.27 -5.03
C SER A 34 -10.97 4.10 -3.77
N ILE A 35 -10.12 3.68 -2.84
CA ILE A 35 -9.99 4.32 -1.53
C ILE A 35 -8.55 4.79 -1.27
N MET A 36 -8.45 5.88 -0.52
CA MET A 36 -7.19 6.43 -0.05
C MET A 36 -7.16 6.38 1.47
N ILE A 37 -6.06 5.90 2.03
CA ILE A 37 -5.95 5.61 3.46
C ILE A 37 -4.67 6.24 3.99
N SER A 38 -4.78 6.88 5.14
CA SER A 38 -3.66 7.52 5.83
C SER A 38 -3.06 6.61 6.89
N PHE A 39 -1.75 6.43 6.84
CA PHE A 39 -0.93 5.69 7.80
C PHE A 39 -0.03 6.68 8.55
N PRO A 40 -0.33 7.02 9.82
CA PRO A 40 0.46 7.96 10.60
C PRO A 40 1.89 7.46 10.82
N LEU A 41 2.91 8.29 10.54
CA LEU A 41 4.31 7.97 10.85
C LEU A 41 4.60 8.23 12.32
N LEU A 42 5.25 7.29 13.00
CA LEU A 42 5.56 7.39 14.43
C LEU A 42 6.74 8.34 14.72
N GLU A 43 7.65 8.49 13.76
CA GLU A 43 8.89 9.26 13.90
C GLU A 43 8.76 10.72 13.44
N ASP A 44 7.61 11.14 12.92
CA ASP A 44 7.43 12.47 12.35
C ASP A 44 6.93 13.49 13.38
N VAL A 45 7.67 14.59 13.55
CA VAL A 45 7.38 15.66 14.52
C VAL A 45 6.05 16.37 14.24
N ASP A 46 5.66 16.46 12.96
CA ASP A 46 4.43 17.14 12.53
C ASP A 46 3.23 16.17 12.49
N GLY A 47 3.41 14.92 12.94
CA GLY A 47 2.37 13.89 12.88
C GLY A 47 1.95 13.54 11.45
N ALA A 48 2.88 13.59 10.50
CA ALA A 48 2.57 13.33 9.10
C ALA A 48 2.16 11.88 8.84
N ALA A 49 1.22 11.70 7.92
CA ALA A 49 0.74 10.38 7.50
C ALA A 49 1.13 10.07 6.06
N MET A 50 1.49 8.82 5.78
CA MET A 50 1.62 8.34 4.40
C MET A 50 0.25 8.00 3.84
N VAL A 51 0.00 8.36 2.58
CA VAL A 51 -1.28 8.07 1.93
C VAL A 51 -1.10 6.96 0.91
N ALA A 52 -1.67 5.79 1.19
CA ALA A 52 -1.71 4.71 0.21
C ALA A 52 -3.05 4.70 -0.52
N TRP A 53 -3.01 4.32 -1.78
CA TRP A 53 -4.21 4.07 -2.60
C TRP A 53 -4.38 2.57 -2.80
N THR A 54 -5.63 2.09 -2.73
CA THR A 54 -5.95 0.70 -3.04
C THR A 54 -7.33 0.57 -3.66
N THR A 55 -7.48 -0.43 -4.53
CA THR A 55 -8.76 -0.87 -5.07
C THR A 55 -9.35 -2.08 -4.33
N THR A 56 -8.57 -2.69 -3.44
CA THR A 56 -8.90 -3.95 -2.77
C THR A 56 -8.97 -3.76 -1.25
N PRO A 57 -9.96 -3.02 -0.70
CA PRO A 57 -10.04 -2.70 0.73
C PRO A 57 -9.99 -3.93 1.66
N TRP A 58 -10.43 -5.09 1.17
CA TRP A 58 -10.51 -6.32 1.94
C TRP A 58 -9.13 -6.89 2.34
N ASN A 59 -8.03 -6.50 1.68
CA ASN A 59 -6.69 -6.96 2.04
C ASN A 59 -5.96 -6.03 3.04
N LEU A 60 -6.59 -4.93 3.46
CA LEU A 60 -6.03 -3.98 4.42
C LEU A 60 -5.77 -4.56 5.82
N PRO A 61 -6.62 -5.48 6.35
CA PRO A 61 -6.31 -6.14 7.62
C PRO A 61 -4.97 -6.86 7.59
N SER A 62 -4.60 -7.44 6.44
CA SER A 62 -3.33 -8.14 6.20
C SER A 62 -2.16 -7.22 5.83
N ASN A 63 -2.29 -5.91 6.05
CA ASN A 63 -1.20 -4.99 5.81
C ASN A 63 -0.04 -5.23 6.80
N LEU A 64 1.16 -5.47 6.28
CA LEU A 64 2.38 -5.64 7.09
C LEU A 64 3.46 -4.60 6.80
N ALA A 65 3.38 -3.90 5.67
CA ALA A 65 4.33 -2.85 5.31
C ALA A 65 3.72 -1.84 4.34
N LEU A 66 4.43 -0.71 4.15
CA LEU A 66 4.20 0.22 3.04
C LEU A 66 5.38 0.16 2.09
N ARG A 67 5.18 0.33 0.79
CA ARG A 67 6.22 0.39 -0.22
C ARG A 67 6.30 1.78 -0.83
N VAL A 68 7.54 2.22 -1.00
CA VAL A 68 7.92 3.43 -1.74
C VAL A 68 9.00 3.08 -2.74
N ASN A 69 9.14 3.90 -3.77
CA ASN A 69 10.27 3.80 -4.69
C ASN A 69 11.39 4.73 -4.20
N MET A 70 12.62 4.24 -4.08
CA MET A 70 13.75 5.07 -3.64
C MET A 70 14.04 6.24 -4.57
N ASN A 71 13.80 6.06 -5.88
CA ASN A 71 14.11 7.03 -6.91
C ASN A 71 13.05 8.14 -6.99
N PHE A 72 11.90 7.97 -6.33
CA PHE A 72 10.85 8.99 -6.35
C PHE A 72 11.10 10.05 -5.30
N THR A 73 10.69 11.27 -5.63
CA THR A 73 10.63 12.36 -4.67
C THR A 73 9.22 12.42 -4.09
N TYR A 74 9.13 12.45 -2.77
CA TYR A 74 7.90 12.59 -2.02
C TYR A 74 7.80 13.99 -1.43
N VAL A 75 6.61 14.58 -1.42
CA VAL A 75 6.35 15.85 -0.74
C VAL A 75 5.59 15.62 0.54
N LYS A 76 5.98 16.38 1.56
CA LYS A 76 5.19 16.61 2.76
C LYS A 76 4.27 17.79 2.48
N ALA A 77 2.98 17.55 2.31
CA ALA A 77 1.98 18.59 2.05
C ALA A 77 1.02 18.74 3.23
N GLN A 78 0.75 19.99 3.62
CA GLN A 78 -0.26 20.33 4.61
C GLN A 78 -1.55 20.71 3.87
N CYS A 79 -2.60 19.90 4.04
CA CYS A 79 -3.91 20.14 3.44
C CYS A 79 -4.90 20.62 4.51
N LYS A 80 -5.68 21.66 4.19
CA LYS A 80 -6.86 22.02 4.99
C LYS A 80 -8.02 21.12 4.58
N VAL A 81 -8.63 20.45 5.54
CA VAL A 81 -9.82 19.62 5.28
C VAL A 81 -11.01 20.56 5.08
N PRO A 82 -11.83 20.41 4.02
CA PRO A 82 -12.94 21.32 3.73
C PRO A 82 -13.96 21.49 4.87
N ASN A 83 -14.02 20.54 5.82
CA ASN A 83 -14.98 20.51 6.94
C ASN A 83 -14.31 20.35 8.32
N GLY A 84 -13.04 20.70 8.49
CA GLY A 84 -12.37 20.61 9.79
C GLY A 84 -11.22 21.61 9.96
N ASP A 85 -11.09 22.16 11.16
CA ASP A 85 -10.01 23.10 11.52
C ASP A 85 -8.61 22.44 11.55
N VAL A 86 -8.54 21.11 11.42
CA VAL A 86 -7.30 20.35 11.52
C VAL A 86 -6.62 20.28 10.15
N SER A 87 -5.43 20.88 10.07
CA SER A 87 -4.52 20.66 8.95
C SER A 87 -3.93 19.24 9.02
N LYS A 88 -4.09 18.43 7.98
CA LYS A 88 -3.42 17.13 7.88
C LYS A 88 -2.15 17.25 7.07
N VAL A 89 -1.07 16.67 7.58
CA VAL A 89 0.22 16.62 6.88
C VAL A 89 0.37 15.24 6.26
N MET A 90 0.63 15.18 4.96
CA MET A 90 0.61 13.95 4.18
C MET A 90 1.84 13.83 3.28
N TYR A 91 2.34 12.59 3.11
CA TYR A 91 3.35 12.26 2.12
C TYR A 91 2.71 11.72 0.83
N THR A 92 3.04 12.33 -0.31
CA THR A 92 2.62 11.90 -1.66
C THR A 92 3.75 12.08 -2.67
N SER A 93 3.77 11.30 -3.76
CA SER A 93 4.75 11.46 -4.83
C SER A 93 4.57 12.79 -5.60
N VAL A 94 5.70 13.44 -5.91
CA VAL A 94 5.80 14.78 -6.54
C VAL A 94 5.06 14.89 -7.88
N ASN A 95 4.98 13.82 -8.67
CA ASN A 95 4.44 13.93 -10.04
C ASN A 95 2.92 14.13 -10.11
N ARG A 96 2.19 13.99 -9.01
CA ARG A 96 0.78 14.44 -8.90
C ARG A 96 0.64 15.89 -8.43
N ASP A 97 1.67 16.46 -7.80
CA ASP A 97 1.67 17.84 -7.33
C ASP A 97 1.96 18.87 -8.42
N ASN A 98 2.00 18.45 -9.70
CA ASN A 98 1.91 19.38 -10.81
C ASN A 98 0.43 19.72 -11.05
N PRO A 99 -0.08 20.90 -10.65
CA PRO A 99 -1.43 21.37 -10.99
C PRO A 99 -1.62 21.65 -12.50
N LYS A 100 -0.75 21.13 -13.38
CA LYS A 100 -0.78 21.34 -14.82
C LYS A 100 -1.19 20.11 -15.64
N SER A 101 -1.50 18.96 -15.02
CA SER A 101 -1.93 17.76 -15.76
C SER A 101 -3.40 17.36 -15.57
N SER A 102 -4.21 18.13 -14.85
CA SER A 102 -5.67 17.99 -14.87
C SER A 102 -6.29 18.93 -15.92
N ASP A 103 -5.92 18.75 -17.19
CA ASP A 103 -6.61 19.40 -18.28
C ASP A 103 -7.35 18.34 -19.11
N LYS A 104 -8.69 18.39 -19.00
CA LYS A 104 -9.70 17.84 -19.91
C LYS A 104 -9.86 16.31 -19.95
N LYS A 105 -10.80 15.80 -19.14
CA LYS A 105 -12.00 15.04 -19.59
C LYS A 105 -12.66 14.29 -18.43
N SER A 106 -13.60 14.94 -17.75
CA SER A 106 -14.86 14.34 -17.26
C SER A 106 -15.56 15.40 -16.40
N GLY A 107 -16.75 15.81 -16.83
CA GLY A 107 -17.55 16.79 -16.11
C GLY A 107 -18.22 16.14 -14.92
N GLU A 108 -17.54 16.08 -13.78
CA GLU A 108 -18.15 15.85 -12.48
C GLU A 108 -17.50 16.78 -11.45
N LYS A 109 -18.35 17.33 -10.59
CA LYS A 109 -18.13 18.49 -9.74
C LYS A 109 -16.75 18.50 -9.08
N LYS A 110 -15.95 19.54 -9.37
CA LYS A 110 -14.77 19.91 -8.58
C LYS A 110 -15.20 20.05 -7.13
N ALA A 111 -14.94 19.04 -6.30
CA ALA A 111 -14.75 19.27 -4.89
C ALA A 111 -13.56 20.25 -4.82
N ASP A 112 -13.76 21.41 -4.19
CA ASP A 112 -12.70 22.36 -3.92
C ASP A 112 -11.59 21.62 -3.16
N LEU A 113 -10.56 21.16 -3.89
CA LEU A 113 -9.33 20.68 -3.28
C LEU A 113 -8.69 21.91 -2.63
N GLY A 114 -8.98 22.07 -1.34
CA GLY A 114 -8.50 23.17 -0.51
C GLY A 114 -7.01 23.40 -0.71
N SER A 115 -6.60 24.66 -0.65
CA SER A 115 -5.21 25.10 -0.77
C SER A 115 -4.29 24.21 0.08
N TYR A 116 -3.40 23.46 -0.57
CA TYR A 116 -2.36 22.68 0.11
C TYR A 116 -1.05 23.46 0.10
N LYS A 117 -0.31 23.39 1.20
CA LYS A 117 1.02 24.00 1.33
C LYS A 117 2.06 22.90 1.36
N ILE A 118 2.96 22.90 0.39
CA ILE A 118 4.13 22.01 0.42
C ILE A 118 5.07 22.50 1.53
N LEU A 119 5.35 21.65 2.50
CA LEU A 119 6.27 21.91 3.60
C LEU A 119 7.70 21.52 3.24
N THR A 120 7.89 20.32 2.70
CA THR A 120 9.22 19.75 2.45
C THR A 120 9.17 18.72 1.33
N ARG A 121 10.28 18.51 0.64
CA ARG A 121 10.48 17.41 -0.32
C ARG A 121 11.57 16.49 0.21
N MET A 122 11.36 15.18 0.09
CA MET A 122 12.29 14.16 0.55
C MET A 122 12.36 13.05 -0.50
N SER A 123 13.49 12.37 -0.58
CA SER A 123 13.64 11.18 -1.42
C SER A 123 12.92 9.97 -0.80
N GLY A 124 12.54 8.98 -1.60
CA GLY A 124 11.96 7.74 -1.11
C GLY A 124 12.92 6.94 -0.23
N SER A 125 14.23 7.07 -0.44
CA SER A 125 15.25 6.46 0.42
C SER A 125 15.26 7.03 1.84
N GLU A 126 14.92 8.32 2.02
CA GLU A 126 14.76 8.92 3.35
C GLU A 126 13.49 8.45 4.08
N LEU A 127 12.50 7.95 3.33
CA LEU A 127 11.28 7.37 3.90
C LEU A 127 11.43 5.89 4.25
N ALA A 128 12.31 5.17 3.55
CA ALA A 128 12.58 3.77 3.80
C ALA A 128 13.08 3.56 5.25
N GLY A 129 12.54 2.53 5.90
CA GLY A 129 12.84 2.19 7.30
C GLY A 129 11.97 2.88 8.34
N LYS A 130 11.30 3.99 8.01
CA LYS A 130 10.42 4.68 8.97
C LYS A 130 9.26 3.80 9.40
N ARG A 131 8.90 3.86 10.68
CA ARG A 131 7.75 3.11 11.22
C ARG A 131 6.45 3.91 11.15
N TYR A 132 5.35 3.20 10.93
CA TYR A 132 4.00 3.75 10.91
C TYR A 132 3.07 3.03 11.88
N GLN A 133 1.99 3.70 12.27
CA GLN A 133 0.95 3.10 13.08
C GLN A 133 0.04 2.24 12.18
N PRO A 134 -0.11 0.93 12.47
CA PRO A 134 -1.01 0.06 11.70
C PRO A 134 -2.46 0.49 11.83
N LEU A 135 -3.27 0.14 10.83
CA LEU A 135 -4.72 0.41 10.82
C LEU A 135 -5.50 -0.53 11.74
N PHE A 136 -4.97 -1.73 11.96
CA PHE A 136 -5.62 -2.79 12.71
C PHE A 136 -4.63 -3.49 13.63
N ASP A 137 -5.15 -4.02 14.73
CA ASP A 137 -4.35 -4.61 15.81
C ASP A 137 -4.02 -6.10 15.59
N TYR A 138 -4.37 -6.68 14.42
CA TYR A 138 -4.30 -8.13 14.17
C TYR A 138 -2.88 -8.72 14.20
N PHE A 139 -1.87 -7.95 13.81
CA PHE A 139 -0.50 -8.43 13.62
C PHE A 139 0.53 -7.68 14.47
N LEU A 140 0.09 -7.10 15.59
CA LEU A 140 0.97 -6.32 16.48
C LEU A 140 2.13 -7.14 17.06
N GLU A 141 2.02 -8.47 17.10
CA GLU A 141 3.14 -9.35 17.50
C GLU A 141 4.33 -9.29 16.54
N LEU A 142 4.09 -8.96 15.26
CA LEU A 142 5.15 -8.76 14.26
C LEU A 142 5.72 -7.35 14.30
N SER A 143 5.29 -6.48 15.21
CA SER A 143 5.69 -5.06 15.23
C SER A 143 7.20 -4.83 15.36
N SER A 144 7.97 -5.80 15.83
CA SER A 144 9.43 -5.75 15.84
C SER A 144 10.02 -5.68 14.42
N VAL A 145 9.45 -6.41 13.46
CA VAL A 145 9.94 -6.54 12.07
C VAL A 145 9.02 -5.90 11.02
N ALA A 146 7.72 -5.79 11.29
CA ALA A 146 6.68 -5.26 10.40
C ALA A 146 6.37 -3.78 10.67
N PHE A 147 5.36 -3.25 9.97
CA PHE A 147 4.86 -1.87 10.06
C PHE A 147 5.94 -0.80 9.83
N LYS A 148 6.80 -1.09 8.86
CA LYS A 148 7.82 -0.18 8.36
C LYS A 148 7.59 0.13 6.88
N VAL A 149 8.13 1.25 6.45
CA VAL A 149 8.23 1.62 5.04
C VAL A 149 9.39 0.86 4.41
N LEU A 150 9.08 0.14 3.34
CA LEU A 150 10.01 -0.64 2.54
C LEU A 150 10.23 0.05 1.20
N SER A 151 11.37 -0.22 0.61
CA SER A 151 11.74 0.28 -0.71
C SER A 151 11.65 -0.83 -1.75
N ASP A 152 10.93 -0.60 -2.85
CA ASP A 152 10.94 -1.48 -4.01
C ASP A 152 10.68 -0.70 -5.30
N GLU A 153 11.42 -1.01 -6.36
CA GLU A 153 11.34 -0.32 -7.64
C GLU A 153 10.06 -0.65 -8.43
N TYR A 154 9.31 -1.67 -8.02
CA TYR A 154 8.03 -2.04 -8.65
C TYR A 154 6.97 -0.95 -8.54
N VAL A 155 7.05 -0.08 -7.53
CA VAL A 155 6.12 1.03 -7.38
C VAL A 155 6.31 1.99 -8.55
N LYS A 156 5.28 2.11 -9.39
CA LYS A 156 5.27 3.00 -10.56
C LYS A 156 4.64 4.35 -10.23
N GLU A 157 5.05 5.38 -10.96
CA GLU A 157 4.51 6.74 -10.85
C GLU A 157 3.11 6.90 -11.45
N ASP A 158 2.74 6.03 -12.38
CA ASP A 158 1.50 6.12 -13.17
C ASP A 158 0.24 5.66 -12.42
N SER A 159 0.41 5.05 -11.23
CA SER A 159 -0.68 4.43 -10.47
C SER A 159 -0.64 4.80 -8.99
N GLY A 160 -1.76 5.33 -8.46
CA GLY A 160 -1.89 5.70 -7.05
C GLY A 160 -1.09 6.94 -6.62
N MET A 161 -0.78 7.03 -5.32
CA MET A 161 -0.07 8.18 -4.70
C MET A 161 1.46 7.97 -4.62
N GLY A 162 2.00 6.95 -5.30
CA GLY A 162 3.39 6.52 -5.18
C GLY A 162 3.71 5.83 -3.85
N VAL A 163 2.71 5.54 -3.02
CA VAL A 163 2.82 4.69 -1.82
C VAL A 163 1.84 3.54 -1.99
N VAL A 164 2.33 2.31 -1.82
CA VAL A 164 1.55 1.08 -2.00
C VAL A 164 1.57 0.31 -0.69
N HIS A 165 0.39 -0.06 -0.17
CA HIS A 165 0.34 -0.93 1.00
C HIS A 165 0.72 -2.36 0.61
N CYS A 166 1.26 -3.13 1.56
CA CYS A 166 1.77 -4.49 1.28
C CYS A 166 1.03 -5.51 2.11
N ALA A 167 0.45 -6.49 1.43
CA ALA A 167 -0.23 -7.64 2.02
C ALA A 167 0.34 -8.93 1.42
N PRO A 168 1.42 -9.52 2.00
CA PRO A 168 2.16 -10.62 1.38
C PRO A 168 1.39 -11.92 1.13
N ALA A 169 0.17 -12.08 1.67
CA ALA A 169 -0.70 -13.22 1.35
C ALA A 169 -1.31 -13.12 -0.05
N PHE A 170 -1.46 -11.91 -0.58
CA PHE A 170 -2.35 -11.62 -1.70
C PHE A 170 -1.62 -11.06 -2.93
N GLY A 171 -0.32 -10.76 -2.81
CA GLY A 171 0.51 -10.27 -3.90
C GLY A 171 1.85 -10.98 -3.99
N GLU A 172 2.24 -11.41 -5.19
CA GLU A 172 3.54 -12.04 -5.44
C GLU A 172 4.69 -11.07 -5.14
N ASP A 173 4.57 -9.81 -5.57
CA ASP A 173 5.56 -8.77 -5.27
C ASP A 173 5.60 -8.41 -3.78
N ASP A 174 4.45 -8.39 -3.12
CA ASP A 174 4.33 -8.13 -1.68
C ASP A 174 5.05 -9.22 -0.90
N TYR A 175 4.83 -10.48 -1.27
CA TYR A 175 5.49 -11.64 -0.71
C TYR A 175 7.00 -11.58 -0.89
N ARG A 176 7.48 -11.33 -2.13
CA ARG A 176 8.91 -11.21 -2.45
C ARG A 176 9.60 -10.14 -1.61
N VAL A 177 9.01 -8.95 -1.51
CA VAL A 177 9.59 -7.83 -0.77
C VAL A 177 9.61 -8.12 0.73
N CYS A 178 8.51 -8.62 1.29
CA CYS A 178 8.44 -8.98 2.71
C CYS A 178 9.42 -10.11 3.08
N LEU A 179 9.63 -11.06 2.18
CA LEU A 179 10.58 -12.16 2.37
C LEU A 179 12.03 -11.65 2.38
N ASN A 180 12.39 -10.78 1.43
CA ASN A 180 13.73 -10.18 1.38
C ASN A 180 14.03 -9.32 2.62
N GLU A 181 13.01 -8.66 3.15
CA GLU A 181 13.11 -7.79 4.33
C GLU A 181 13.01 -8.54 5.66
N GLY A 182 12.87 -9.87 5.63
CA GLY A 182 12.76 -10.72 6.81
C GLY A 182 11.48 -10.52 7.62
N ILE A 183 10.43 -9.96 7.02
CA ILE A 183 9.11 -9.82 7.66
C ILE A 183 8.39 -11.15 7.69
N ILE A 184 8.58 -11.96 6.64
CA ILE A 184 8.04 -13.32 6.52
C ILE A 184 9.20 -14.29 6.26
N ASP A 185 9.07 -15.54 6.72
CA ASP A 185 10.05 -16.60 6.48
C ASP A 185 9.49 -17.63 5.48
N SER A 186 10.36 -18.10 4.58
CA SER A 186 10.06 -19.13 3.57
C SER A 186 10.31 -20.57 4.06
N ARG A 187 11.00 -20.74 5.19
CA ARG A 187 11.54 -22.04 5.64
C ARG A 187 10.72 -22.78 6.69
N SER A 188 9.66 -22.18 7.21
CA SER A 188 8.83 -22.84 8.21
C SER A 188 7.73 -23.65 7.51
N GLU A 189 7.74 -24.98 7.70
CA GLU A 189 6.74 -25.91 7.14
C GLU A 189 5.31 -25.60 7.62
N GLU A 190 5.19 -24.86 8.72
CA GLU A 190 4.05 -24.02 9.07
C GLU A 190 4.45 -22.57 8.82
N SER A 191 3.83 -21.91 7.85
CA SER A 191 4.01 -20.49 7.60
C SER A 191 3.90 -19.71 8.92
N HIS A 192 4.97 -19.03 9.37
CA HIS A 192 4.90 -18.06 10.47
C HIS A 192 4.11 -16.79 10.07
N LEU A 193 3.19 -16.90 9.11
CA LEU A 193 2.04 -16.03 9.09
C LEU A 193 1.25 -16.43 10.34
N PRO A 194 1.10 -15.54 11.33
CA PRO A 194 0.46 -15.90 12.58
C PRO A 194 -0.92 -16.51 12.31
N SER A 195 -1.44 -17.38 13.18
CA SER A 195 -2.71 -18.08 12.89
C SER A 195 -3.86 -17.14 12.53
N SER A 196 -3.83 -15.89 13.02
CA SER A 196 -4.73 -14.79 12.62
C SER A 196 -4.66 -14.42 11.14
N TYR A 197 -3.51 -14.59 10.49
CA TYR A 197 -3.24 -14.30 9.09
C TYR A 197 -3.73 -15.43 8.17
N LEU A 198 -3.70 -16.69 8.63
CA LEU A 198 -4.29 -17.83 7.93
C LEU A 198 -5.82 -17.75 7.88
N LEU A 199 -6.46 -17.13 8.88
CA LEU A 199 -7.92 -16.92 8.90
C LEU A 199 -8.41 -15.88 7.89
N LEU A 200 -7.50 -15.06 7.35
CA LEU A 200 -7.82 -14.07 6.32
C LEU A 200 -7.64 -14.63 4.90
N LEU A 201 -7.02 -15.81 4.77
CA LEU A 201 -6.95 -16.52 3.49
C LEU A 201 -8.31 -17.20 3.23
N PRO A 202 -8.88 -17.05 2.02
CA PRO A 202 -10.16 -17.67 1.65
C PRO A 202 -10.08 -19.20 1.50
#